data_AF-A0A3B8JDZ5-F1
#
_entry.id   AF-A0A3B8JDZ5-F1
#
_cell.length_a   1.000
_cell.length_b   1.000
_cell.length_c   1.000
_cell.angle_alpha   90.00
_cell.angle_beta   90.00
_cell.angle_gamma   90.00
#
_symmetry.space_group_name_H-M   'P 1'
#
loop_
_entity.id
_entity.type
_entity.pdbx_description
1 polymer ?
#
loop_
_entity_poly.entity_id
_entity_poly.type
_entity_poly.pdbx_seq_one_letter_code
_entity_poly.pdbx_strand_id
1 'polypeptide(L)'
;MPTFSAVTPKRFSLSDYHRLIELGFLTENERVELIRGELMQMVAKGTPHTVCNTSLVYEVTMLLQRRAIVRGQEPISLPPNSEPEPDLVIARN
;
A
#
# COMPACT_ATOMS: atom_id res chain seq x y z
N MET A 1 34.17 7.64 -27.21
CA MET A 1 33.00 6.73 -27.11
C MET A 1 31.87 7.51 -26.46
N PRO A 2 30.79 7.86 -27.15
CA PRO A 2 29.65 8.50 -26.50
C PRO A 2 28.97 7.47 -25.60
N THR A 3 28.84 7.77 -24.31
CA THR A 3 28.01 6.99 -23.39
C THR A 3 26.56 7.29 -23.69
N PHE A 4 25.87 6.35 -24.35
CA PHE A 4 24.40 6.38 -24.39
C PHE A 4 23.88 6.06 -22.99
N SER A 5 23.39 7.09 -22.30
CA SER A 5 22.63 6.87 -21.07
C SER A 5 21.31 6.19 -21.44
N ALA A 6 21.07 5.01 -20.89
CA ALA A 6 19.79 4.34 -21.07
C ALA A 6 18.66 5.20 -20.48
N VAL A 7 17.54 5.29 -21.18
CA VAL A 7 16.32 5.92 -20.66
C VAL A 7 15.81 5.05 -19.51
N THR A 8 15.58 5.66 -18.35
CA THR A 8 15.06 4.98 -17.16
C THR A 8 13.84 5.70 -16.61
N PRO A 9 12.87 4.98 -16.04
CA PRO A 9 11.70 5.60 -15.43
C PRO A 9 12.11 6.39 -14.19
N LYS A 10 11.56 7.60 -14.04
CA LYS A 10 11.71 8.38 -12.80
C LYS A 10 10.91 7.69 -11.69
N ARG A 11 11.56 7.46 -10.55
CA ARG A 11 10.91 6.96 -9.34
C ARG A 11 10.33 8.12 -8.52
N PHE A 12 9.16 7.90 -7.95
CA PHE A 12 8.53 8.80 -6.99
C PHE A 12 9.09 8.55 -5.58
N SER A 13 9.32 9.65 -4.86
CA SER A 13 9.51 9.60 -3.41
C SER A 13 8.17 9.54 -2.68
N LEU A 14 8.19 9.17 -1.39
CA LEU A 14 7.00 9.26 -0.54
C LEU A 14 6.42 10.69 -0.49
N SER A 15 7.30 11.70 -0.43
CA SER A 15 6.89 13.11 -0.47
C SER A 15 6.26 13.51 -1.79
N ASP A 16 6.73 12.99 -2.94
CA ASP A 16 6.09 13.25 -4.23
C ASP A 16 4.68 12.65 -4.25
N TYR A 17 4.52 11.43 -3.74
CA TYR A 17 3.23 10.74 -3.67
C TYR A 17 2.22 11.51 -2.82
N HIS A 18 2.58 11.90 -1.59
CA HIS A 18 1.70 12.71 -0.74
C HIS A 18 1.40 14.08 -1.35
N ARG A 19 2.37 14.70 -2.03
CA ARG A 19 2.14 15.97 -2.71
C ARG A 19 1.13 15.84 -3.86
N LEU A 20 1.14 14.74 -4.61
CA LEU A 20 0.14 14.48 -5.65
C LEU A 20 -1.27 14.31 -5.08
N ILE A 21 -1.41 13.69 -3.91
CA ILE A 21 -2.69 13.58 -3.20
C ILE A 21 -3.18 14.96 -2.74
N GLU A 22 -2.31 15.76 -2.10
CA GLU A 22 -2.65 17.12 -1.66
C GLU A 22 -3.09 18.04 -2.80
N LEU A 23 -2.50 17.86 -3.98
CA LEU A 23 -2.85 18.61 -5.19
C LEU A 23 -4.16 18.11 -5.84
N GLY A 24 -4.76 17.02 -5.34
CA GLY A 24 -5.94 16.39 -5.90
C GLY A 24 -5.68 15.65 -7.22
N PHE A 25 -4.42 15.37 -7.56
CA PHE A 25 -4.06 14.60 -8.75
C PHE A 25 -4.35 13.10 -8.58
N LEU A 26 -4.12 12.59 -7.36
CA LEU A 26 -4.55 11.25 -6.95
C LEU A 26 -5.73 11.44 -6.00
N THR A 27 -6.90 10.96 -6.39
CA THR A 27 -8.13 11.09 -5.61
C THR A 27 -8.35 9.88 -4.71
N GLU A 28 -9.12 10.03 -3.63
CA GLU A 28 -9.46 8.92 -2.71
C GLU A 28 -10.19 7.75 -3.40
N ASN A 29 -10.87 8.01 -4.52
CA ASN A 29 -11.54 6.98 -5.32
C ASN A 29 -10.57 6.22 -6.24
N GLU A 30 -9.41 6.81 -6.53
CA GLU A 30 -8.34 6.17 -7.28
C GLU A 30 -7.51 5.36 -6.30
N ARG A 31 -7.76 4.05 -6.26
CA ARG A 31 -6.97 3.09 -5.47
C ARG A 31 -5.55 3.01 -6.03
N VAL A 32 -4.70 4.00 -5.75
CA VAL A 32 -3.32 4.08 -6.22
C VAL A 32 -2.38 3.97 -5.03
N GLU A 33 -1.54 2.93 -5.06
CA GLU A 33 -0.53 2.66 -4.04
C GLU A 33 0.86 3.03 -4.57
N LEU A 34 1.74 3.54 -3.70
CA LEU A 34 3.14 3.73 -4.03
C LEU A 34 3.90 2.43 -3.72
N ILE A 35 4.47 1.77 -4.74
CA ILE A 35 5.25 0.53 -4.55
C ILE A 35 6.65 0.73 -5.13
N ARG A 36 7.66 0.80 -4.26
CA ARG A 36 9.08 0.98 -4.64
C ARG A 36 9.32 2.16 -5.59
N GLY A 37 8.60 3.26 -5.37
CA GLY A 37 8.66 4.47 -6.19
C GLY A 37 7.85 4.42 -7.49
N GLU A 38 6.94 3.45 -7.64
CA GLU A 38 5.99 3.32 -8.75
C GLU A 38 4.56 3.56 -8.27
N LEU A 39 3.75 4.25 -9.06
CA LEU A 39 2.32 4.41 -8.79
C LEU A 39 1.56 3.23 -9.39
N MET A 40 0.97 2.41 -8.54
CA MET A 40 0.29 1.17 -8.92
C MET A 40 -1.21 1.34 -8.75
N GLN A 41 -1.97 1.21 -9.83
CA GLN A 41 -3.43 1.21 -9.76
C GLN A 41 -3.94 -0.16 -9.32
N MET A 42 -4.74 -0.18 -8.27
CA MET A 42 -5.25 -1.38 -7.64
C MET A 42 -6.68 -1.64 -8.09
N VAL A 43 -6.98 -2.93 -8.27
CA VAL A 43 -8.33 -3.38 -8.62
C VAL A 43 -9.26 -3.29 -7.41
N ALA A 44 -10.55 -3.07 -7.68
CA ALA A 44 -11.57 -3.12 -6.64
C ALA A 44 -11.69 -4.52 -6.04
N LYS A 45 -11.95 -4.59 -4.73
CA LYS A 45 -12.16 -5.83 -3.98
C LYS A 45 -13.58 -6.35 -4.26
N GLY A 46 -13.69 -7.56 -4.81
CA GLY A 46 -14.97 -8.23 -5.03
C GLY A 46 -15.50 -8.94 -3.78
N THR A 47 -16.77 -9.37 -3.80
CA THR A 47 -17.41 -10.08 -2.67
C THR A 47 -16.58 -11.25 -2.11
N PRO A 48 -15.99 -12.15 -2.92
CA PRO A 48 -15.18 -13.24 -2.38
C PRO A 48 -13.97 -12.75 -1.57
N HIS A 49 -13.32 -11.67 -2.03
CA HIS A 49 -12.20 -11.06 -1.34
C HIS A 49 -12.63 -10.50 0.02
N THR A 50 -13.73 -9.74 0.06
CA THR A 50 -14.25 -9.14 1.29
C THR A 50 -14.62 -10.19 2.34
N VAL A 51 -15.28 -11.27 1.93
CA VAL A 51 -15.66 -12.38 2.82
C VAL A 51 -14.42 -13.06 3.40
N CYS A 52 -13.46 -13.43 2.54
CA CYS A 52 -12.20 -14.04 2.98
C CYS A 52 -11.42 -13.12 3.94
N ASN A 53 -11.33 -11.83 3.63
CA ASN A 53 -10.61 -10.87 4.46
C ASN A 53 -11.25 -10.73 5.85
N THR A 54 -12.58 -10.69 5.92
CA THR A 54 -13.32 -10.58 7.19
C THR A 54 -13.04 -11.78 8.09
N SER A 55 -13.14 -13.00 7.54
CA SER A 55 -12.84 -14.23 8.28
C SER A 55 -11.37 -14.26 8.72
N LEU A 56 -10.45 -13.85 7.84
CA LEU A 56 -9.03 -13.83 8.15
C LEU A 56 -8.70 -12.89 9.32
N VAL A 57 -9.22 -11.65 9.28
CA VAL A 57 -9.02 -10.66 10.35
C VAL A 57 -9.54 -11.20 11.69
N TYR A 58 -10.73 -11.80 11.70
CA TYR A 58 -11.32 -12.38 12.90
C TYR A 58 -10.43 -13.48 13.49
N GLU A 59 -10.07 -14.48 12.69
CA GLU A 59 -9.29 -15.65 13.15
C GLU A 59 -7.90 -15.24 13.63
N VAL A 60 -7.19 -14.37 12.88
CA VAL A 60 -5.85 -13.92 13.24
C VAL A 60 -5.88 -13.10 14.53
N THR A 61 -6.89 -12.25 14.72
CA THR A 61 -7.05 -11.48 15.97
C THR A 61 -7.25 -12.40 17.17
N MET A 62 -8.10 -13.42 17.02
CA MET A 62 -8.36 -14.41 18.07
C MET A 62 -7.11 -15.24 18.42
N LEU A 63 -6.31 -15.61 17.42
CA LEU A 63 -5.06 -16.37 17.62
C LEU A 63 -3.96 -15.53 18.28
N LEU A 64 -3.83 -14.25 17.92
CA LEU A 64 -2.75 -13.40 18.40
C LEU A 64 -3.05 -12.79 19.78
N GLN A 65 -4.33 -12.53 20.09
CA GLN A 65 -4.75 -11.91 21.35
C GLN A 65 -3.93 -10.65 21.65
N ARG A 66 -3.26 -10.58 22.81
CA ARG A 66 -2.43 -9.43 23.23
C ARG A 66 -0.99 -9.49 22.74
N ARG A 67 -0.63 -10.44 21.88
CA ARG A 67 0.75 -10.61 21.39
C ARG A 67 1.11 -9.67 20.24
N ALA A 68 0.11 -9.13 19.55
CA ALA A 68 0.26 -8.22 18.42
C ALA A 68 -1.07 -7.49 18.16
N ILE A 69 -1.02 -6.42 17.38
CA ILE A 69 -2.19 -5.75 16.82
C ILE A 69 -2.40 -6.24 15.38
N VAL A 70 -3.64 -6.55 15.04
CA VAL A 70 -4.08 -6.79 13.67
C VAL A 70 -4.70 -5.51 13.14
N ARG A 71 -4.15 -4.97 12.05
CA ARG A 71 -4.71 -3.85 11.27
C ARG A 71 -5.12 -4.38 9.91
N GLY A 72 -6.04 -3.73 9.22
CA GLY A 72 -6.42 -4.10 7.87
C GLY A 72 -6.90 -2.90 7.09
N GLN A 73 -6.62 -2.89 5.78
CA GLN A 73 -7.07 -1.85 4.84
C GLN A 73 -6.62 -0.43 5.23
N GLU A 74 -5.45 -0.31 5.84
CA GLU A 74 -4.85 0.97 6.19
C GLU A 74 -3.46 1.07 5.53
N PRO A 75 -3.08 2.26 5.02
CA PRO A 75 -1.75 2.47 4.47
C PRO A 75 -0.63 2.20 5.48
N ILE A 76 0.48 1.62 5.02
CA ILE A 76 1.70 1.47 5.79
C ILE A 76 2.92 2.00 5.01
N SER A 77 3.62 2.98 5.56
CA SER A 77 4.83 3.49 4.92
C SER A 77 6.00 2.53 5.15
N LEU A 78 6.63 2.08 4.06
CA LEU A 78 7.74 1.12 4.04
C LEU A 78 8.94 1.69 3.27
N PRO A 79 10.17 1.63 3.83
CA PRO A 79 11.38 1.99 3.10
C PRO A 79 11.59 1.11 1.85
N PRO A 80 12.20 1.62 0.76
CA PRO A 80 12.72 2.98 0.63
C PRO A 80 11.69 4.04 0.18
N ASN A 81 10.65 3.67 -0.55
CA ASN A 81 9.59 4.59 -1.06
C ASN A 81 8.35 3.76 -1.41
N SER A 82 7.70 3.16 -0.42
CA SER A 82 6.44 2.44 -0.63
C SER A 82 5.42 2.80 0.43
N GLU A 83 4.15 2.84 0.05
CA GLU A 83 3.01 2.97 0.94
C GLU A 83 1.85 2.13 0.38
N PRO A 84 1.92 0.80 0.53
CA PRO A 84 0.80 -0.08 0.21
C PRO A 84 -0.35 0.07 1.20
N GLU A 85 -1.54 -0.41 0.81
CA GLU A 85 -2.73 -0.59 1.66
C GLU A 85 -3.04 -2.10 1.78
N PRO A 86 -2.37 -2.83 2.69
CA PRO A 86 -2.52 -4.27 2.77
C PRO A 86 -3.90 -4.69 3.28
N ASP A 87 -4.34 -5.87 2.86
CA ASP A 87 -5.58 -6.47 3.39
C ASP A 87 -5.51 -6.74 4.89
N LEU A 88 -4.33 -7.16 5.37
CA LEU A 88 -4.05 -7.43 6.78
C LEU A 88 -2.58 -7.13 7.11
N VAL A 89 -2.35 -6.51 8.26
CA VAL A 89 -1.05 -6.22 8.86
C VAL A 89 -1.02 -6.75 10.28
N ILE A 90 0.06 -7.45 10.65
CA ILE A 90 0.35 -7.84 12.03
C ILE A 90 1.49 -6.93 12.54
N ALA A 91 1.20 -6.12 13.54
CA ALA A 91 2.17 -5.18 14.13
C ALA A 91 2.45 -5.54 15.59
N ARG A 92 3.70 -5.36 16.01
CA ARG A 92 4.05 -5.38 17.45
C ARG A 92 3.79 -3.99 18.04
N ASN A 93 3.30 -3.99 19.28
CA ASN A 93 3.35 -2.80 20.14
C ASN A 93 4.77 -2.51 20.61
#